data_AF-A0A7V8CB57-F1
#
_entry.id   AF-A0A7V8CB57-F1
#
_cell.length_a   1.000
_cell.length_b   1.000
_cell.length_c   1.000
_cell.angle_alpha   90.00
_cell.angle_beta   90.00
_cell.angle_gamma   90.00
#
_symmetry.space_group_name_H-M   'P 1'
#
loop_
_entity.id
_entity.type
_entity.pdbx_description
1 polymer ?
#
loop_
_entity_poly.entity_id
_entity_poly.type
_entity_poly.pdbx_seq_one_letter_code
_entity_poly.pdbx_strand_id
1 'polypeptide(L)'
;MMKLRLSLGLMLLTLSAAGWAQTAPLPDWDTLSPQQREALIAPVRDRWNDAPAPQRERMLQHGQRWLTMTPEQRAQAHRGRHRFENMTPEQREQARALFGQMRSMTPEQRQALRDRWARMTPDERKAWLKANPAPPPPKR
;
A
#
# COMPACT_ATOMS: atom_id res chain seq x y z
N MET A 1 -72.21 -17.41 -29.30
CA MET A 1 -71.20 -17.77 -30.33
C MET A 1 -69.97 -16.93 -30.02
N MET A 2 -68.74 -17.38 -29.85
CA MET A 2 -68.00 -18.58 -30.24
C MET A 2 -66.91 -18.80 -29.17
N LYS A 3 -66.59 -20.07 -28.88
CA LYS A 3 -65.42 -20.51 -28.11
C LYS A 3 -64.15 -20.35 -28.97
N LEU A 4 -62.99 -20.06 -28.38
CA LEU A 4 -61.77 -20.80 -28.74
C LEU A 4 -60.73 -20.74 -27.61
N ARG A 5 -60.19 -21.92 -27.30
CA ARG A 5 -59.16 -22.19 -26.30
C ARG A 5 -57.86 -22.57 -27.00
N LEU A 6 -56.75 -22.39 -26.26
CA LEU A 6 -55.57 -23.26 -26.14
C LEU A 6 -54.35 -23.08 -27.08
N SER A 7 -53.20 -23.03 -26.38
CA SER A 7 -51.86 -23.52 -26.75
C SER A 7 -50.98 -22.56 -27.57
N LEU A 8 -49.66 -22.48 -27.43
CA LEU A 8 -48.61 -22.96 -26.53
C LEU A 8 -47.32 -22.39 -27.17
N GLY A 9 -46.39 -21.85 -26.41
CA GLY A 9 -45.14 -21.37 -27.00
C GLY A 9 -44.19 -20.72 -26.01
N LEU A 10 -43.77 -21.46 -24.99
CA LEU A 10 -42.67 -21.06 -24.11
C LEU A 10 -41.36 -21.29 -24.88
N MET A 11 -40.87 -20.27 -25.58
CA MET A 11 -39.55 -20.30 -26.22
C MET A 11 -38.53 -19.72 -25.25
N LEU A 12 -37.86 -20.60 -24.50
CA LEU A 12 -36.66 -20.28 -23.73
C LEU A 12 -35.51 -19.98 -24.69
N LEU A 13 -35.23 -18.70 -24.89
CA LEU A 13 -33.96 -18.24 -25.46
C LEU A 13 -32.94 -18.09 -24.33
N THR A 14 -32.16 -19.14 -24.07
CA THR A 14 -30.95 -19.04 -23.25
C THR A 14 -29.84 -18.39 -24.09
N LEU A 15 -29.75 -17.06 -24.05
CA LEU A 15 -28.55 -16.35 -24.49
C LEU A 15 -27.44 -16.57 -23.45
N SER A 16 -26.60 -17.58 -23.68
CA SER A 16 -25.30 -17.70 -23.01
C SER A 16 -24.37 -16.61 -23.52
N ALA A 17 -24.50 -15.40 -22.97
CA ALA A 17 -23.48 -14.37 -23.10
C ALA A 17 -22.37 -14.65 -22.09
N ALA A 18 -21.51 -15.63 -22.39
CA ALA A 18 -20.16 -15.64 -21.83
C ALA A 18 -19.37 -14.50 -22.50
N GLY A 19 -19.75 -13.27 -22.17
CA GLY A 19 -19.02 -12.08 -22.55
C GLY A 19 -17.70 -12.11 -21.81
N TRP A 20 -16.61 -12.33 -22.54
CA TRP A 20 -15.28 -12.01 -22.08
C TRP A 20 -15.30 -10.52 -21.75
N ALA A 21 -15.36 -10.19 -20.46
CA ALA A 21 -15.22 -8.81 -20.02
C ALA A 21 -13.82 -8.37 -20.42
N GLN A 22 -13.70 -7.74 -21.59
CA GLN A 22 -12.51 -6.99 -21.94
C GLN A 22 -12.46 -5.84 -20.94
N THR A 23 -11.61 -5.97 -19.93
CA THR A 23 -11.34 -4.86 -19.01
C THR A 23 -10.66 -3.78 -19.84
N ALA A 24 -11.44 -2.80 -20.28
CA ALA A 24 -10.90 -1.58 -20.87
C ALA A 24 -9.87 -0.99 -19.90
N PRO A 25 -8.73 -0.49 -20.39
CA PRO A 25 -7.72 0.12 -19.53
C PRO A 25 -8.37 1.26 -18.74
N LEU A 26 -8.07 1.32 -17.44
CA LEU A 26 -8.58 2.39 -16.59
C LEU A 26 -8.00 3.74 -17.05
N PRO A 27 -8.79 4.83 -16.99
CA PRO A 27 -8.31 6.17 -17.34
C PRO A 27 -7.14 6.59 -16.45
N ASP A 28 -6.19 7.33 -17.03
CA ASP A 28 -5.13 7.98 -16.27
C ASP A 28 -5.73 9.05 -15.34
N TRP A 29 -5.04 9.33 -14.23
CA TRP A 29 -5.48 10.26 -13.20
C TRP A 29 -5.94 11.63 -13.76
N ASP A 30 -5.19 12.16 -14.73
CA ASP A 30 -5.44 13.50 -15.30
C ASP A 30 -6.72 13.57 -16.15
N THR A 31 -7.24 12.41 -16.59
CA THR A 31 -8.46 12.30 -17.39
C THR A 31 -9.72 12.08 -16.56
N LEU A 32 -9.59 11.84 -15.25
CA LEU A 32 -10.71 11.65 -14.34
C LEU A 32 -11.57 12.92 -14.24
N SER A 33 -12.89 12.75 -14.18
CA SER A 33 -13.82 13.85 -13.91
C SER A 33 -13.59 14.41 -12.50
N PRO A 34 -13.98 15.67 -12.23
CA PRO A 34 -13.87 16.25 -10.90
C PRO A 34 -14.55 15.39 -9.81
N GLN A 35 -15.71 14.81 -10.12
CA GLN A 35 -16.45 13.94 -9.18
C GLN A 35 -15.71 12.62 -8.93
N GLN A 36 -15.06 12.04 -9.94
CA GLN A 36 -14.26 10.82 -9.77
C GLN A 36 -13.01 11.07 -8.93
N ARG A 37 -12.29 12.17 -9.18
CA ARG A 37 -11.13 12.56 -8.35
C ARG A 37 -11.55 12.78 -6.91
N GLU A 38 -12.64 13.50 -6.71
CA GLU A 38 -13.22 13.76 -5.38
C GLU A 38 -13.52 12.45 -4.64
N ALA A 39 -14.17 11.49 -5.30
CA ALA A 39 -14.45 10.19 -4.71
C ALA A 39 -13.18 9.42 -4.30
N LEU A 40 -12.10 9.51 -5.09
CA LEU A 40 -10.84 8.83 -4.79
C LEU A 40 -10.06 9.48 -3.64
N ILE A 41 -10.16 10.81 -3.47
CA ILE A 41 -9.48 11.53 -2.39
C ILE A 41 -10.31 11.62 -1.10
N ALA A 42 -11.63 11.39 -1.16
CA ALA A 42 -12.53 11.50 -0.02
C ALA A 42 -12.02 10.75 1.24
N PRO A 43 -11.56 9.48 1.16
CA PRO A 43 -11.03 8.79 2.35
C PRO A 43 -9.78 9.45 2.95
N VAL A 44 -8.98 10.16 2.14
CA VAL A 44 -7.81 10.90 2.64
C VAL A 44 -8.27 12.17 3.35
N ARG A 45 -9.23 12.90 2.77
CA ARG A 45 -9.83 14.10 3.36
C ARG A 45 -10.51 13.78 4.70
N ASP A 46 -11.31 12.73 4.75
CA ASP A 46 -12.06 12.38 5.95
C ASP A 46 -11.10 12.01 7.09
N ARG A 47 -10.08 11.18 6.81
CA ARG A 47 -8.99 10.91 7.76
C ARG A 47 -8.24 12.15 8.23
N TRP A 48 -8.08 13.17 7.37
CA TRP A 48 -7.46 14.43 7.75
C TRP A 48 -8.35 15.24 8.71
N ASN A 49 -9.66 15.30 8.43
CA ASN A 49 -10.62 16.04 9.24
C ASN A 49 -10.82 15.39 10.63
N ASP A 50 -10.82 14.07 10.69
CA ASP A 50 -10.99 13.30 11.94
C ASP A 50 -9.69 13.24 12.78
N ALA A 51 -8.54 13.54 12.17
CA ALA A 51 -7.26 13.43 12.84
C ALA A 51 -7.05 14.53 13.91
N PRO A 52 -6.60 14.17 15.13
CA PRO A 52 -6.16 15.14 16.12
C PRO A 52 -4.91 15.91 15.62
N ALA A 53 -4.65 17.07 16.23
CA ALA A 53 -3.60 17.99 15.76
C ALA A 53 -2.22 17.32 15.55
N PRO A 54 -1.69 16.45 16.45
CA PRO A 54 -0.40 15.79 16.24
C PRO A 54 -0.39 14.85 15.03
N GLN A 55 -1.52 14.26 14.66
CA GLN A 55 -1.62 13.39 13.50
C GLN A 55 -1.69 14.20 12.20
N ARG A 56 -2.47 15.30 12.18
CA ARG A 56 -2.49 16.24 11.05
C ARG A 56 -1.10 16.80 10.76
N GLU A 57 -0.35 17.17 11.80
CA GLU A 57 1.02 17.66 11.63
C GLU A 57 1.91 16.60 10.94
N ARG A 58 1.86 15.35 11.41
CA ARG A 58 2.59 14.25 10.75
C ARG A 58 2.18 14.08 9.29
N MET A 59 0.88 14.06 9.00
CA MET A 59 0.35 13.93 7.63
C MET A 59 0.88 15.05 6.72
N LEU A 60 0.87 16.29 7.21
CA LEU A 60 1.39 17.44 6.46
C LEU A 60 2.90 17.33 6.22
N GLN A 61 3.68 16.96 7.25
CA GLN A 61 5.12 16.73 7.11
C GLN A 61 5.44 15.63 6.09
N HIS A 62 4.63 14.56 6.04
CA HIS A 62 4.77 13.52 5.02
C HIS A 62 4.51 14.06 3.61
N GLY A 63 3.44 14.85 3.43
CA GLY A 63 3.11 15.47 2.15
C GLY A 63 4.19 16.45 1.67
N GLN A 64 4.68 17.33 2.55
CA GLN A 64 5.76 18.27 2.23
C GLN A 64 7.04 17.53 1.79
N ARG A 65 7.43 16.48 2.52
CA ARG A 65 8.59 15.66 2.15
C ARG A 65 8.41 15.04 0.77
N TRP A 66 7.22 14.53 0.46
CA TRP A 66 6.92 13.96 -0.85
C TRP A 66 7.05 14.97 -1.98
N LEU A 67 6.56 16.20 -1.77
CA LEU A 67 6.66 17.29 -2.76
C LEU A 67 8.12 17.64 -3.06
N THR A 68 9.01 17.58 -2.06
CA THR A 68 10.44 17.85 -2.24
C THR A 68 11.24 16.70 -2.86
N MET A 69 10.65 15.52 -3.07
CA MET A 69 11.37 14.38 -3.65
C MET A 69 11.54 14.50 -5.16
N THR A 70 12.73 14.16 -5.66
CA THR A 70 12.98 13.97 -7.10
C THR A 70 12.22 12.75 -7.64
N PRO A 71 12.00 12.63 -8.96
CA PRO A 71 11.41 11.44 -9.57
C PRO A 71 12.11 10.14 -9.16
N GLU A 72 13.44 10.13 -9.09
CA GLU A 72 14.25 8.97 -8.69
C GLU A 72 14.02 8.60 -7.23
N GLN A 73 13.93 9.60 -6.34
CA GLN A 73 13.64 9.40 -4.93
C GLN A 73 12.23 8.83 -4.73
N ARG A 74 11.23 9.32 -5.47
CA ARG A 74 9.87 8.76 -5.45
C ARG A 74 9.87 7.32 -5.96
N ALA A 75 10.57 7.02 -7.06
CA ALA A 75 10.71 5.67 -7.58
C ALA A 75 11.37 4.73 -6.55
N GLN A 76 12.40 5.20 -5.84
CA GLN A 76 13.04 4.43 -4.78
C GLN A 76 12.09 4.19 -3.59
N ALA A 77 11.29 5.19 -3.20
CA ALA A 77 10.28 5.05 -2.16
C ALA A 77 9.20 4.02 -2.55
N HIS A 78 8.73 4.04 -3.80
CA HIS A 78 7.80 3.03 -4.32
C HIS A 78 8.37 1.62 -4.29
N ARG A 79 9.62 1.43 -4.76
CA ARG A 79 10.31 0.13 -4.66
C ARG A 79 10.46 -0.32 -3.20
N GLY A 80 10.79 0.61 -2.30
CA GLY A 80 10.87 0.34 -0.86
C GLY A 80 9.55 -0.12 -0.28
N ARG A 81 8.45 0.56 -0.60
CA ARG A 81 7.10 0.19 -0.21
C ARG A 81 6.73 -1.20 -0.71
N HIS A 82 6.91 -1.47 -2.00
CA HIS A 82 6.61 -2.77 -2.59
C HIS A 82 7.40 -3.91 -1.92
N ARG A 83 8.71 -3.70 -1.66
CA ARG A 83 9.50 -4.70 -0.90
C ARG A 83 8.93 -4.94 0.50
N PHE A 84 8.58 -3.88 1.23
CA PHE A 84 8.06 -4.00 2.59
C PHE A 84 6.68 -4.68 2.66
N GLU A 85 5.80 -4.39 1.70
CA GLU A 85 4.48 -5.03 1.58
C GLU A 85 4.62 -6.54 1.37
N ASN A 86 5.64 -6.98 0.62
CA ASN A 86 5.90 -8.39 0.35
C ASN A 86 6.75 -9.11 1.42
N MET A 87 7.16 -8.42 2.50
CA MET A 87 7.90 -9.06 3.61
C MET A 87 6.97 -9.87 4.52
N THR A 88 7.48 -11.00 5.04
CA THR A 88 6.84 -11.75 6.13
C THR A 88 6.83 -10.92 7.43
N PRO A 89 5.99 -11.26 8.43
CA PRO A 89 5.99 -10.57 9.73
C PRO A 89 7.37 -10.48 10.39
N GLU A 90 8.15 -11.57 10.33
CA GLU A 90 9.50 -11.66 10.90
C GLU A 90 10.49 -10.77 10.13
N GLN A 91 10.39 -10.76 8.80
CA GLN A 91 11.21 -9.87 7.96
C GLN A 91 10.88 -8.39 8.22
N ARG A 92 9.60 -8.05 8.44
CA ARG A 92 9.20 -6.70 8.81
C ARG A 92 9.73 -6.32 10.19
N GLU A 93 9.72 -7.22 11.16
CA GLU A 93 10.33 -6.99 12.46
C GLU A 93 11.84 -6.72 12.35
N GLN A 94 12.56 -7.54 11.59
CA GLN A 94 13.96 -7.34 11.28
C GLN A 94 14.23 -5.97 10.65
N ALA A 95 13.44 -5.61 9.63
CA ALA A 95 13.56 -4.34 8.95
C ALA A 95 13.32 -3.15 9.90
N ARG A 96 12.31 -3.25 10.78
CA ARG A 96 12.02 -2.21 11.79
C ARG A 96 13.15 -2.07 12.80
N ALA A 97 13.69 -3.18 13.30
CA ALA A 97 14.80 -3.17 14.25
C ALA A 97 16.06 -2.54 13.65
N LEU A 98 16.46 -2.99 12.45
CA LEU A 98 17.57 -2.40 11.70
C LEU A 98 17.36 -0.91 11.46
N PHE A 99 16.17 -0.51 11.00
CA PHE A 99 15.87 0.90 10.75
C PHE A 99 15.92 1.74 12.04
N GLY A 100 15.39 1.20 13.14
CA GLY A 100 15.45 1.83 14.46
C GLY A 100 16.90 2.13 14.88
N GLN A 101 17.80 1.14 14.74
CA GLN A 101 19.22 1.32 15.05
C GLN A 101 19.92 2.29 14.10
N MET A 102 19.64 2.21 12.80
CA MET A 102 20.28 3.08 11.80
C MET A 102 19.90 4.56 11.92
N ARG A 103 18.76 4.89 12.56
CA ARG A 103 18.24 6.27 12.61
C ARG A 103 19.19 7.26 13.29
N SER A 104 19.96 6.81 14.27
CA SER A 104 20.96 7.60 15.00
C SER A 104 22.39 7.42 14.49
N MET A 105 22.62 6.61 13.45
CA MET A 105 23.95 6.29 12.93
C MET A 105 24.38 7.21 11.77
N THR A 106 25.69 7.39 11.61
CA THR A 106 26.28 8.03 10.41
C THR A 106 26.13 7.13 9.17
N PRO A 107 26.29 7.65 7.94
CA PRO A 107 26.25 6.83 6.73
C PRO A 107 27.21 5.62 6.75
N GLU A 108 28.41 5.81 7.27
CA GLU A 108 29.47 4.79 7.38
C GLU A 108 29.07 3.71 8.39
N GLN A 109 28.57 4.12 9.55
CA GLN A 109 28.06 3.19 10.58
C GLN A 109 26.87 2.37 10.08
N ARG A 110 25.96 3.00 9.31
CA ARG A 110 24.85 2.28 8.67
C ARG A 110 25.36 1.25 7.67
N GLN A 111 26.37 1.59 6.89
CA GLN A 111 26.96 0.66 5.93
C GLN A 111 27.60 -0.53 6.65
N ALA A 112 28.41 -0.28 7.68
CA ALA A 112 29.00 -1.33 8.49
C ALA A 112 27.95 -2.25 9.14
N LEU A 113 26.82 -1.70 9.60
CA LEU A 113 25.72 -2.50 10.13
C LEU A 113 25.06 -3.36 9.04
N ARG A 114 24.81 -2.82 7.85
CA ARG A 114 24.27 -3.59 6.71
C ARG A 114 25.18 -4.74 6.34
N ASP A 115 26.48 -4.49 6.25
CA ASP A 115 27.47 -5.49 5.85
C ASP A 115 27.60 -6.60 6.92
N ARG A 116 27.55 -6.22 8.20
CA ARG A 116 27.52 -7.20 9.30
C ARG A 116 26.23 -8.03 9.26
N TRP A 117 25.08 -7.39 9.09
CA TRP A 117 23.78 -8.08 9.01
C TRP A 117 23.71 -9.08 7.85
N ALA A 118 24.29 -8.73 6.70
CA ALA A 118 24.35 -9.58 5.53
C ALA A 118 25.14 -10.89 5.79
N ARG A 119 26.14 -10.85 6.68
CA ARG A 119 26.96 -12.01 7.07
C ARG A 119 26.38 -12.84 8.21
N MET A 120 25.43 -12.31 8.97
CA MET A 120 24.80 -13.02 10.09
C MET A 120 23.94 -14.19 9.60
N THR A 121 24.09 -15.32 10.28
CA THR A 121 23.20 -16.49 10.23
C THR A 121 21.81 -16.15 10.79
N PRO A 122 20.79 -16.97 10.51
CA PRO A 122 19.46 -16.78 11.08
C PRO A 122 19.44 -16.72 12.62
N ASP A 123 20.24 -17.54 13.29
CA ASP A 123 20.32 -17.57 14.76
C ASP A 123 21.00 -16.32 15.32
N GLU A 124 22.07 -15.85 14.68
CA GLU A 124 22.71 -14.58 15.04
C GLU A 124 21.77 -13.39 14.85
N ARG A 125 20.97 -13.38 13.77
CA ARG A 125 19.94 -12.35 13.57
C ARG A 125 18.90 -12.41 14.67
N LYS A 126 18.43 -13.59 15.06
CA LYS A 126 17.45 -13.76 16.14
C LYS A 126 18.00 -13.27 17.48
N ALA A 127 19.25 -13.62 17.80
CA ALA A 127 19.93 -13.12 18.99
C ALA A 127 20.11 -11.60 18.95
N TRP A 128 20.47 -11.05 17.79
CA TRP A 128 20.61 -9.60 17.60
C TRP A 128 19.27 -8.88 17.80
N LEU A 129 18.15 -9.39 17.27
CA LEU A 129 16.83 -8.80 17.47
C LEU A 129 16.39 -8.82 18.93
N LYS A 130 16.72 -9.88 19.68
CA LYS A 130 16.45 -9.96 21.12
C LYS A 130 17.19 -8.85 21.88
N ALA A 131 18.43 -8.56 21.48
CA ALA A 131 19.22 -7.47 22.07
C ALA A 131 18.85 -6.08 21.53
N ASN A 132 18.28 -6.01 20.32
CA ASN A 132 17.95 -4.78 19.60
C ASN A 132 16.50 -4.83 19.11
N PRO A 133 15.52 -4.76 20.02
CA PRO A 133 14.11 -4.91 19.66
C PRO A 133 13.67 -3.79 18.71
N ALA A 134 12.73 -4.10 17.82
CA ALA A 134 12.11 -3.11 16.96
C ALA A 134 11.46 -2.00 17.81
N PRO A 135 11.58 -0.72 17.42
CA PRO A 135 10.85 0.34 18.10
C PRO A 135 9.34 0.06 18.04
N PRO A 136 8.59 0.47 19.07
CA PRO A 136 7.14 0.28 19.07
C PRO A 136 6.55 0.92 17.81
N PRO A 137 5.52 0.30 17.22
CA PRO A 137 4.85 0.92 16.09
C PRO A 137 4.31 2.29 16.51
N PRO A 138 4.31 3.29 15.61
CA PRO A 138 3.69 4.57 15.92
C PRO A 138 2.24 4.31 16.33
N LYS A 139 1.80 4.98 17.40
CA LYS A 139 0.39 4.96 17.81
C LYS A 139 -0.43 5.47 16.61
N ARG A 140 -1.32 4.62 16.10
CA ARG A 140 -2.21 4.95 14.98
C ARG A 140 -3.28 5.93 15.42
#